data_AF-A0A9N7PLE6-F1
#
_entry.id   AF-A0A9N7PLE6-F1
#
_cell.length_a   1.000
_cell.length_b   1.000
_cell.length_c   1.000
_cell.angle_alpha   90.00
_cell.angle_beta   90.00
_cell.angle_gamma   90.00
#
_symmetry.space_group_name_H-M   'P 1'
#
loop_
_entity.id
_entity.type
_entity.pdbx_description
1 polymer ?
#
loop_
_entity_poly.entity_id
_entity_poly.type
_entity_poly.pdbx_seq_one_letter_code
_entity_poly.pdbx_strand_id
1 'polypeptide(L)'
;MDIILEELFTLVLDGCFEIITNKKINSIIRKIVFWFITSFYMGIVIIFTMLAIKSNSIVVKIIYMVISMLFLLFFSRLGIKLYKNKIT
;
A
#
# COMPACT_ATOMS: atom_id res chain seq x y z
N MET A 1 23.64 0.42 2.30
CA MET A 1 22.54 0.97 3.13
C MET A 1 21.20 0.68 2.48
N ASP A 2 21.11 0.71 1.14
CA ASP A 2 19.91 0.33 0.39
C ASP A 2 19.45 -1.11 0.61
N ILE A 3 20.36 -2.09 0.62
CA ILE A 3 20.01 -3.53 0.76
C ILE A 3 19.35 -3.85 2.12
N ILE A 4 19.90 -3.32 3.22
CA ILE A 4 19.35 -3.57 4.57
C ILE A 4 17.98 -2.91 4.71
N LEU A 5 17.81 -1.72 4.13
CA LEU A 5 16.56 -0.98 4.17
C LEU A 5 15.51 -1.67 3.31
N GLU A 6 15.88 -2.17 2.13
CA GLU A 6 15.04 -2.96 1.24
C GLU A 6 14.58 -4.26 1.91
N GLU A 7 15.50 -5.02 2.53
CA GLU A 7 15.14 -6.24 3.27
C GLU A 7 14.20 -5.96 4.45
N LEU A 8 14.50 -4.91 5.25
CA LEU A 8 13.61 -4.50 6.34
C LEU A 8 12.23 -4.12 5.81
N PHE A 9 12.18 -3.46 4.66
CA PHE A 9 10.94 -3.02 4.03
C PHE A 9 10.11 -4.22 3.55
N THR A 10 10.72 -5.18 2.88
CA THR A 10 10.07 -6.44 2.49
C THR A 10 9.58 -7.22 3.71
N LEU A 11 10.40 -7.33 4.76
CA LEU A 11 10.05 -8.11 5.95
C LEU A 11 8.90 -7.46 6.73
N VAL A 12 8.88 -6.14 6.83
CA VAL A 12 7.77 -5.38 7.42
C VAL A 12 6.52 -5.49 6.55
N LEU A 13 6.63 -5.34 5.23
CA LEU A 13 5.49 -5.45 4.32
C LEU A 13 4.89 -6.85 4.34
N ASP A 14 5.71 -7.89 4.19
CA ASP A 14 5.27 -9.29 4.20
C ASP A 14 4.65 -9.67 5.55
N GLY A 15 5.28 -9.28 6.66
CA GLY A 15 4.72 -9.48 7.99
C GLY A 15 3.38 -8.77 8.17
N CYS A 16 3.25 -7.54 7.67
CA CYS A 16 1.98 -6.82 7.74
C CYS A 16 0.91 -7.43 6.80
N PHE A 17 1.30 -7.96 5.64
CA PHE A 17 0.43 -8.70 4.73
C PHE A 17 -0.09 -9.99 5.33
N GLU A 18 0.79 -10.72 6.02
CA GLU A 18 0.45 -11.94 6.73
C GLU A 18 -0.56 -11.63 7.85
N ILE A 19 -0.36 -10.54 8.59
CA ILE A 19 -1.31 -10.07 9.62
C ILE A 19 -2.67 -9.68 9.00
N ILE A 20 -2.67 -9.00 7.86
CA ILE A 20 -3.88 -8.59 7.12
C ILE A 20 -4.65 -9.80 6.59
N THR A 21 -3.97 -10.87 6.21
CA THR A 21 -4.57 -12.02 5.54
C THR A 21 -4.95 -13.13 6.53
N ASN A 22 -4.32 -13.17 7.70
CA ASN A 22 -4.56 -14.17 8.73
C ASN A 22 -5.91 -13.95 9.42
N LYS A 23 -6.81 -14.93 9.29
CA LYS A 23 -8.16 -14.88 9.88
C LYS A 23 -8.19 -15.14 11.39
N LYS A 24 -7.12 -15.72 11.96
CA LYS A 24 -7.03 -16.02 13.39
C LYS A 24 -6.70 -14.78 14.23
N ILE A 25 -6.14 -13.74 13.60
CA ILE A 25 -5.79 -12.49 14.28
C ILE A 25 -7.04 -11.63 14.45
N ASN A 26 -7.10 -10.95 15.60
CA ASN A 26 -8.22 -10.07 15.95
C ASN A 26 -8.52 -9.06 14.83
N SER A 27 -9.80 -8.92 14.48
CA SER A 27 -10.30 -8.02 13.43
C SER A 27 -9.89 -6.56 13.65
N ILE A 28 -9.74 -6.14 14.91
CA ILE A 28 -9.27 -4.78 15.27
C ILE A 28 -7.80 -4.58 14.86
N ILE A 29 -6.91 -5.51 15.23
CA ILE A 29 -5.48 -5.44 14.90
C ILE A 29 -5.29 -5.43 13.39
N ARG A 30 -6.04 -6.28 12.68
CA ARG A 30 -6.03 -6.37 11.22
C ARG A 30 -6.38 -5.05 10.53
N LYS A 31 -7.35 -4.31 11.08
CA LYS A 31 -7.73 -2.97 10.59
C LYS A 31 -6.68 -1.91 10.89
N ILE A 32 -6.09 -1.94 12.09
CA ILE A 32 -5.04 -0.99 12.48
C ILE A 32 -3.83 -1.16 11.56
N VAL A 33 -3.38 -2.38 11.34
CA VAL A 33 -2.26 -2.69 10.44
C VAL A 33 -2.59 -2.30 9.00
N PHE A 34 -3.80 -2.61 8.52
CA PHE A 34 -4.24 -2.15 7.19
C PHE A 34 -4.24 -0.64 7.06
N TRP A 35 -4.74 0.09 8.07
CA TRP A 35 -4.76 1.55 8.05
C TRP A 35 -3.36 2.14 8.08
N PHE A 36 -2.46 1.55 8.87
CA PHE A 36 -1.04 1.93 8.92
C PHE A 36 -0.37 1.78 7.54
N ILE A 37 -0.52 0.62 6.89
CA ILE A 37 0.02 0.40 5.55
C ILE A 37 -0.63 1.37 4.55
N THR A 38 -1.95 1.52 4.58
CA THR A 38 -2.66 2.40 3.65
C THR A 38 -2.17 3.85 3.78
N SER A 39 -1.94 4.32 5.01
CA SER A 39 -1.37 5.66 5.27
C SER A 39 0.03 5.80 4.70
N PHE A 40 0.89 4.79 4.89
CA PHE A 40 2.24 4.78 4.34
C PHE A 40 2.23 4.88 2.80
N TYR A 41 1.39 4.08 2.14
CA TYR A 41 1.26 4.09 0.70
C TYR A 41 0.59 5.37 0.15
N MET A 42 -0.34 5.98 0.90
CA MET A 42 -0.86 7.31 0.54
C MET A 42 0.26 8.35 0.52
N GLY A 43 1.23 8.27 1.45
CA GLY A 43 2.44 9.08 1.42
C GLY A 43 3.25 8.88 0.14
N ILE A 44 3.46 7.62 -0.28
CA ILE A 44 4.14 7.29 -1.54
C ILE A 44 3.41 7.88 -2.75
N VAL A 45 2.08 7.76 -2.80
CA VAL A 45 1.25 8.32 -3.89
C VAL A 45 1.41 9.84 -3.96
N ILE A 46 1.40 10.54 -2.82
CA ILE A 46 1.63 12.00 -2.79
C ILE A 46 2.99 12.35 -3.38
N ILE A 47 4.05 11.61 -3.02
CA ILE A 47 5.41 11.82 -3.57
C ILE A 47 5.41 11.63 -5.09
N PHE A 48 4.80 10.56 -5.61
CA PHE A 48 4.68 10.34 -7.04
C PHE A 48 3.87 11.43 -7.75
N THR A 49 2.83 11.96 -7.09
CA THR A 49 2.01 13.04 -7.64
C THR A 49 2.82 14.35 -7.73
N MET A 50 3.62 14.66 -6.71
CA MET A 50 4.54 15.81 -6.74
C MET A 50 5.61 15.67 -7.83
N LEU A 51 6.19 14.46 -7.97
CA LEU A 51 7.15 14.16 -9.05
C LEU A 51 6.50 14.26 -10.44
N ALA A 52 5.25 13.86 -10.58
CA ALA A 52 4.49 14.03 -11.82
C ALA A 52 4.25 15.49 -12.17
N ILE A 53 3.93 16.35 -11.19
CA ILE A 53 3.76 17.78 -11.43
C ILE A 53 5.09 18.43 -11.85
N LYS A 54 6.18 18.07 -11.18
CA LYS A 54 7.52 18.60 -11.45
C LYS A 54 8.13 18.11 -12.77
N SER A 55 7.74 16.92 -13.23
CA SER A 55 8.24 16.35 -14.49
C SER A 55 7.81 17.19 -15.69
N ASN A 56 8.74 17.47 -16.61
CA ASN A 56 8.42 18.10 -17.89
C ASN A 56 7.97 17.09 -18.97
N SER A 57 8.33 15.82 -18.82
CA SER A 57 7.98 14.78 -19.78
C SER A 57 6.59 14.21 -19.53
N ILE A 58 5.72 14.27 -20.55
CA ILE A 58 4.37 13.68 -20.53
C ILE A 58 4.43 12.17 -20.28
N VAL A 59 5.40 11.47 -20.87
CA VAL A 59 5.58 10.01 -20.69
C VAL A 59 5.79 9.66 -19.22
N VAL A 60 6.63 10.44 -18.53
CA VAL A 60 6.93 10.23 -17.11
C VAL A 60 5.70 10.51 -16.23
N LYS A 61 4.87 11.51 -16.58
CA LYS A 61 3.62 11.78 -15.86
C LYS A 61 2.64 10.61 -15.98
N ILE A 62 2.51 10.04 -17.17
CA ILE A 62 1.64 8.89 -17.42
C ILE A 62 2.12 7.68 -16.60
N ILE A 63 3.42 7.41 -16.56
CA ILE A 63 4.00 6.32 -15.76
C ILE A 63 3.64 6.50 -14.28
N TYR A 64 3.84 7.70 -13.71
CA TYR A 64 3.51 7.96 -12.30
C TYR A 64 2.00 7.88 -12.01
N MET A 65 1.14 8.30 -12.95
CA MET A 65 -0.31 8.11 -12.83
C MET A 65 -0.71 6.63 -12.82
N VAL A 66 -0.14 5.84 -13.73
CA VAL A 66 -0.42 4.39 -13.82
C VAL A 66 0.02 3.67 -12.54
N ILE A 67 1.22 3.98 -12.03
CA ILE A 67 1.72 3.44 -10.77
C ILE A 67 0.77 3.79 -9.61
N SER A 68 0.35 5.05 -9.51
CA SER A 68 -0.58 5.51 -8.48
C SER A 68 -1.95 4.79 -8.57
N MET A 69 -2.48 4.59 -9.78
CA MET A 69 -3.72 3.83 -10.01
C MET A 69 -3.59 2.36 -9.59
N LEU A 70 -2.46 1.71 -9.92
CA LEU A 70 -2.21 0.32 -9.54
C LEU A 70 -2.22 0.16 -8.02
N PHE A 71 -1.59 1.08 -7.29
CA PHE A 71 -1.63 1.07 -5.82
C PHE A 71 -3.06 1.23 -5.29
N LEU A 72 -3.83 2.18 -5.79
CA LEU A 72 -5.23 2.36 -5.37
C LEU A 72 -6.09 1.11 -5.63
N LEU A 73 -5.92 0.45 -6.77
CA LEU A 73 -6.61 -0.80 -7.10
C LEU A 73 -6.20 -1.95 -6.16
N PHE A 74 -4.93 -2.04 -5.80
CA PHE A 74 -4.43 -3.05 -4.88
C PHE A 74 -5.00 -2.86 -3.46
N PHE A 75 -4.98 -1.62 -2.95
CA PHE A 75 -5.52 -1.30 -1.63
C PHE A 75 -7.04 -1.46 -1.55
N SER A 76 -7.77 -1.05 -2.59
CA SER A 76 -9.23 -1.26 -2.62
C SER A 76 -9.60 -2.75 -2.60
N ARG A 77 -8.89 -3.61 -3.34
CA ARG A 77 -9.09 -5.07 -3.27
C ARG A 77 -8.81 -5.63 -1.86
N LEU A 78 -7.74 -5.20 -1.21
CA LEU A 78 -7.43 -5.61 0.16
C LEU A 78 -8.46 -5.12 1.17
N GLY A 79 -8.90 -3.86 1.05
CA GLY A 79 -9.95 -3.28 1.88
C GLY A 79 -11.27 -4.02 1.76
N ILE A 80 -11.69 -4.38 0.52
CA ILE A 80 -12.88 -5.19 0.28
C ILE A 80 -12.75 -6.57 0.92
N LYS A 81 -11.58 -7.22 0.79
CA LYS A 81 -11.31 -8.52 1.40
C LYS A 81 -11.40 -8.48 2.93
N LEU A 82 -10.91 -7.39 3.53
CA LEU A 82 -11.01 -7.15 4.97
C LEU A 82 -12.44 -6.87 5.46
N TYR A 83 -13.23 -6.14 4.66
CA TYR A 83 -14.61 -5.81 4.97
C TYR A 83 -15.57 -6.99 4.77
N LYS A 84 -15.42 -7.77 3.69
CA LYS A 84 -16.24 -8.97 3.45
C LYS A 84 -16.09 -10.02 4.55
N ASN A 85 -14.89 -10.16 5.10
CA ASN A 85 -14.61 -11.03 6.25
C ASN A 85 -15.23 -10.54 7.58
N LYS A 86 -16.05 -9.49 7.57
CA LYS A 86 -16.84 -9.02 8.71
C LYS A 86 -18.32 -9.47 8.63
N ILE A 87 -18.74 -10.05 7.49
CA ILE A 87 -20.13 -10.42 7.18
C ILE A 87 -20.33 -11.95 7.22
N THR A 88 -19.26 -12.72 7.44
CA THR A 88 -19.30 -14.18 7.75
C THR A 88 -18.73 -14.40 9.13
#